data_AF-A0A2E2VND2-F1
#
_entry.id   AF-A0A2E2VND2-F1
#
_cell.length_a   1.000
_cell.length_b   1.000
_cell.length_c   1.000
_cell.angle_alpha   90.00
_cell.angle_beta   90.00
_cell.angle_gamma   90.00
#
_symmetry.space_group_name_H-M   'P 1'
#
loop_
_entity.id
_entity.type
_entity.pdbx_description
1 polymer ?
#
loop_
_entity_poly.entity_id
_entity_poly.type
_entity_poly.pdbx_seq_one_letter_code
_entity_poly.pdbx_strand_id
1 'polypeptide(L)' 'DVKDIAVCEGHPIDEHYSVVREFGLRGTPAIVLENGRIMPGYVPANRLVSELNK' A
#
# COMPACT_ATOMS: atom_id res chain seq x y z
N ASP A 1 -22.71 -9.41 -17.52
CA ASP A 1 -22.55 -10.65 -16.73
C ASP A 1 -21.08 -10.88 -16.43
N VAL A 2 -20.64 -10.53 -15.21
CA VAL A 2 -19.28 -10.82 -14.75
C VAL A 2 -19.27 -12.27 -14.29
N LYS A 3 -18.79 -13.14 -15.19
CA LYS A 3 -18.56 -14.57 -14.94
C LYS A 3 -17.72 -14.75 -13.67
N ASP A 4 -18.11 -15.77 -12.91
CA ASP A 4 -17.46 -16.33 -11.72
C ASP A 4 -15.96 -16.00 -11.60
N ILE A 5 -15.64 -14.95 -10.84
CA ILE A 5 -14.26 -14.66 -10.45
C ILE A 5 -13.93 -15.66 -9.33
N ALA A 6 -13.03 -16.60 -9.62
CA ALA A 6 -12.47 -17.49 -8.61
C ALA A 6 -11.66 -16.66 -7.62
N VAL A 7 -12.26 -16.34 -6.47
CA VAL A 7 -11.60 -15.70 -5.34
C VAL A 7 -11.14 -16.79 -4.38
N CYS A 8 -9.87 -16.76 -3.98
CA CYS A 8 -9.37 -17.68 -2.95
C CYS A 8 -10.11 -17.44 -1.63
N GLU A 9 -10.55 -18.52 -0.98
CA GLU A 9 -11.08 -18.44 0.38
C GLU A 9 -10.00 -17.87 1.32
N GLY A 10 -10.39 -16.92 2.17
CA GLY A 10 -9.47 -16.28 3.12
C GLY A 10 -8.49 -15.28 2.50
N HIS A 11 -8.80 -14.66 1.36
CA HIS A 11 -7.94 -13.61 0.80
C HIS A 11 -7.80 -12.40 1.78
N PRO A 12 -6.60 -11.81 1.94
CA PRO A 12 -6.33 -10.82 2.99
C PRO A 12 -6.70 -9.37 2.61
N ILE A 13 -7.47 -9.17 1.53
CA ILE A 13 -7.71 -7.83 0.95
C ILE A 13 -8.44 -6.92 1.95
N ASP A 14 -9.45 -7.45 2.66
CA ASP A 14 -10.22 -6.66 3.63
C ASP A 14 -9.37 -6.23 4.85
N GLU A 15 -8.46 -7.11 5.28
CA GLU A 15 -7.49 -6.83 6.33
C GLU A 15 -6.52 -5.73 5.87
N HIS A 16 -5.89 -5.90 4.70
CA HIS A 16 -5.01 -4.88 4.13
C HIS A 16 -5.71 -3.53 3.98
N TYR A 17 -6.96 -3.51 3.48
CA TYR A 17 -7.73 -2.28 3.29
C TYR A 17 -8.11 -1.60 4.61
N SER A 18 -8.32 -2.37 5.67
CA SER A 18 -8.60 -1.83 7.01
C SER A 18 -7.35 -1.20 7.62
N VAL A 19 -6.21 -1.88 7.54
CA VAL A 19 -4.92 -1.36 8.02
C VAL A 19 -4.57 -0.02 7.35
N VAL A 20 -4.70 0.10 6.02
CA VAL A 20 -4.35 1.37 5.34
C VAL A 20 -5.25 2.54 5.78
N ARG A 21 -6.52 2.29 6.12
CA ARG A 21 -7.42 3.33 6.65
C ARG A 21 -7.01 3.78 8.05
N GLU A 22 -6.57 2.86 8.90
CA GLU A 22 -6.04 3.18 10.24
C GLU A 22 -4.79 4.05 10.17
N PHE A 23 -3.93 3.82 9.18
CA PHE A 23 -2.74 4.65 8.92
C PHE A 23 -3.07 6.03 8.30
N GLY A 24 -4.35 6.31 8.03
CA GLY A 24 -4.80 7.56 7.43
C GLY A 24 -4.44 7.70 5.94
N LEU A 25 -4.12 6.60 5.26
CA LEU A 25 -3.82 6.60 3.82
C LEU A 25 -5.10 6.80 3.01
N ARG A 26 -5.07 7.78 2.09
CA ARG A 26 -6.25 8.19 1.30
C ARG A 26 -6.15 7.89 -0.19
N GLY A 27 -5.05 7.31 -0.63
CA GLY A 27 -4.81 7.07 -2.05
C GLY A 27 -3.59 6.21 -2.31
N THR A 28 -3.47 5.79 -3.57
CA THR A 28 -2.41 4.91 -4.07
C THR A 28 -1.56 5.63 -5.12
N PRO A 29 -0.28 5.26 -5.28
CA PRO A 29 0.49 4.40 -4.39
C PRO A 29 0.83 5.10 -3.08
N ALA A 30 1.15 4.34 -2.04
CA ALA A 30 1.67 4.85 -0.77
C ALA A 30 2.73 3.88 -0.25
N ILE A 31 3.83 4.41 0.31
CA ILE A 31 4.94 3.62 0.85
C ILE A 31 5.04 3.90 2.34
N VAL A 32 5.06 2.86 3.16
CA VAL A 32 5.38 2.93 4.59
C VAL A 32 6.79 2.40 4.77
N LEU A 33 7.71 3.22 5.25
CA LEU A 33 9.11 2.85 5.49
C LEU A 33 9.25 2.12 6.84
N GLU A 34 10.36 1.38 7.03
CA GLU A 34 10.62 0.62 8.26
C GLU A 34 10.64 1.49 9.53
N ASN A 35 11.04 2.76 9.40
CA ASN A 35 11.02 3.75 10.48
C ASN A 35 9.63 4.38 10.74
N GLY A 36 8.57 3.86 10.11
CA GLY A 36 7.20 4.35 10.25
C GLY A 36 6.87 5.62 9.45
N ARG A 37 7.82 6.19 8.71
CA ARG A 37 7.53 7.34 7.82
C ARG A 37 6.64 6.89 6.67
N ILE A 38 5.62 7.71 6.38
CA ILE A 38 4.68 7.48 5.29
C ILE A 38 5.00 8.41 4.13
N MET A 39 5.14 7.85 2.92
CA MET A 39 5.31 8.56 1.67
C MET A 39 4.05 8.37 0.80
N PRO A 40 3.11 9.32 0.79
CA PRO A 40 1.93 9.23 -0.05
C PRO A 40 2.25 9.60 -1.50
N GLY A 41 1.56 8.95 -2.43
CA GLY A 41 1.70 9.20 -3.87
C GLY A 41 2.91 8.51 -4.49
N TYR A 42 3.04 8.71 -5.80
CA TYR A 42 4.15 8.17 -6.57
C TYR A 42 5.50 8.77 -6.12
N VAL A 43 6.51 7.91 -6.01
CA VAL A 43 7.89 8.28 -5.68
C VAL A 43 8.80 7.79 -6.81
N PRO A 44 9.53 8.69 -7.50
CA PRO A 44 10.51 8.28 -8.50
C PRO A 44 11.62 7.41 -7.91
N ALA A 45 12.14 6.45 -8.68
CA ALA A 45 13.12 5.47 -8.21
C ALA A 45 14.35 6.11 -7.52
N ASN A 46 14.96 7.13 -8.15
CA ASN A 46 16.12 7.81 -7.57
C ASN A 46 15.80 8.46 -6.22
N ARG A 47 14.61 9.04 -6.07
CA ARG A 47 14.15 9.63 -4.80
C ARG A 47 13.92 8.55 -3.76
N LEU A 48 13.29 7.43 -4.13
CA LEU A 48 13.05 6.33 -3.20
C LEU A 48 14.36 5.76 -2.66
N VAL A 49 15.35 5.52 -3.53
CA VAL A 49 16.69 5.07 -3.12
C VAL A 49 17.35 6.07 -2.16
N SER A 50 17.24 7.37 -2.44
CA SER A 50 17.75 8.39 -1.51
C SER A 50 17.03 8.40 -0.16
N GLU A 51 15.75 8.06 -0.07
CA GLU A 51 15.04 7.97 1.21
C GLU A 51 15.37 6.70 2.01
N LEU A 52 15.64 5.59 1.32
CA LEU A 52 15.97 4.31 1.95
C LEU A 52 17.40 4.26 2.52
N ASN A 53 18.32 5.10 2.00
CA ASN A 53 19.71 5.17 2.45
C ASN A 53 19.96 6.26 3.51
N LYS A 54 18.90 6.85 4.06
CA LYS A 54 18.97 7.81 5.18
C LYS A 54 18.85 7.07 6.51
#